data_AF-A0A1N7SC51-F1
#
_entry.id   AF-A0A1N7SC51-F1
#
_cell.length_a   1.000
_cell.length_b   1.000
_cell.length_c   1.000
_cell.angle_alpha   90.00
_cell.angle_beta   90.00
_cell.angle_gamma   90.00
#
_symmetry.space_group_name_H-M   'P 1'
#
loop_
_entity.id
_entity.type
_entity.pdbx_description
1 polymer ?
#
loop_
_entity_poly.entity_id
_entity_poly.type
_entity_poly.pdbx_seq_one_letter_code
_entity_poly.pdbx_strand_id
1 'polypeptide(L)'
;MPDIERYLEAATRDNTRRSYQSAIRHFEVEWGGFLPASADAIAQYLADHAPSLSVNTLRARLAALAQWHQTQGFPDPTKTPHVRKMLKGIAALHPATEKRAKPLQIAQLEQLVAWLDEQIGHAIRSGDMRISATHTRSKALVLLGFWRGFRSDELGRLQVEHITVEAGRGMTMFLPRTKSDRAQTGTTFKAPALSRLCPVTAYEAWIASSGLTAGPVFRSIDRWGNISDDGLHAGSFVPLLRELFRAAGIPAPDSYSSHSLRRGFASWANSNSWDIKMLMEYVGWKDVRSAMRYIDAADPFAQHRIESALMATPALAQPQPSPSLAGPRDTTPSVEQTSLSPKDETHLNLHLAIERNSKFIRGMSKARRWIEQFCQSQYQIRSVNGRHARYEIVMPFAHGPELEDAIEALLSEIHAAVKLCDCMAEAVLHDPIAERYWR
;
A
#
# COMPACT_ATOMS: atom_id res chain seq x y z
N MET A 1 9.74 46.59 -8.65
CA MET A 1 8.65 46.00 -7.84
C MET A 1 8.96 44.54 -7.50
N PRO A 2 10.04 44.25 -6.75
CA PRO A 2 10.42 42.87 -6.42
C PRO A 2 9.40 42.16 -5.52
N ASP A 3 8.67 42.91 -4.68
CA ASP A 3 7.71 42.33 -3.74
C ASP A 3 6.43 41.80 -4.40
N ILE A 4 5.90 42.50 -5.42
CA ILE A 4 4.68 42.05 -6.13
C ILE A 4 4.94 40.72 -6.82
N GLU A 5 6.05 40.61 -7.55
CA GLU A 5 6.43 39.38 -8.24
C GLU A 5 6.63 38.24 -7.25
N ARG A 6 7.35 38.48 -6.14
CA ARG A 6 7.52 37.50 -5.05
C ARG A 6 6.20 36.97 -4.50
N TYR A 7 5.20 37.83 -4.28
CA TYR A 7 3.88 37.39 -3.79
C TYR A 7 3.08 36.61 -4.85
N LEU A 8 3.13 37.03 -6.11
CA LEU A 8 2.50 36.32 -7.22
C LEU A 8 3.12 34.93 -7.41
N GLU A 9 4.44 34.83 -7.27
CA GLU A 9 5.16 33.57 -7.30
C GLU A 9 4.77 32.65 -6.12
N ALA A 10 4.66 33.21 -4.92
CA ALA A 10 4.29 32.46 -3.72
C ALA A 10 2.84 31.93 -3.75
N ALA A 11 1.95 32.54 -4.55
CA ALA A 11 0.56 32.13 -4.70
C ALA A 11 0.42 30.76 -5.38
N THR A 12 1.38 30.36 -6.23
CA THR A 12 1.37 29.07 -6.92
C THR A 12 2.40 28.12 -6.32
N ARG A 13 1.96 26.93 -5.90
CA ARG A 13 2.86 25.88 -5.37
C ARG A 13 3.88 25.45 -6.43
N ASP A 14 5.14 25.27 -6.04
CA ASP A 14 6.24 24.90 -6.96
C ASP A 14 5.96 23.62 -7.75
N ASN A 15 5.39 22.60 -7.10
CA ASN A 15 4.98 21.37 -7.78
C ASN A 15 3.90 21.62 -8.86
N THR A 16 2.93 22.50 -8.58
CA THR A 16 1.91 22.88 -9.58
C THR A 16 2.57 23.62 -10.74
N ARG A 17 3.48 24.55 -10.45
CA ARG A 17 4.24 25.31 -11.46
C ARG A 17 5.02 24.37 -12.38
N ARG A 18 5.83 23.47 -11.83
CA ARG A 18 6.61 22.48 -12.58
C ARG A 18 5.71 21.54 -13.40
N SER A 19 4.63 21.05 -12.80
CA SER A 19 3.65 20.19 -13.48
C SER A 19 3.00 20.92 -14.66
N TYR A 20 2.69 22.20 -14.52
CA TYR A 20 2.05 22.99 -15.57
C TYR A 20 3.03 23.32 -16.69
N GLN A 21 4.25 23.73 -16.35
CA GLN A 21 5.33 23.94 -17.33
C GLN A 21 5.61 22.67 -18.15
N SER A 22 5.67 21.51 -17.50
CA SER A 22 5.83 20.23 -18.19
C SER A 22 4.66 19.92 -19.12
N ALA A 23 3.42 20.20 -18.71
CA ALA A 23 2.25 19.98 -19.55
C ALA A 23 2.20 20.91 -20.77
N ILE A 24 2.58 22.18 -20.60
CA ILE A 24 2.67 23.16 -21.69
C ILE A 24 3.76 22.73 -22.67
N ARG A 25 4.97 22.41 -22.18
CA ARG A 25 6.06 21.90 -23.02
C ARG A 25 5.65 20.65 -23.80
N HIS A 26 4.95 19.73 -23.16
CA HIS A 26 4.47 18.53 -23.86
C HIS A 26 3.49 18.90 -24.97
N PHE A 27 2.58 19.84 -24.74
CA PHE A 27 1.62 20.26 -25.76
C PHE A 27 2.31 20.94 -26.94
N GLU A 28 3.18 21.93 -26.68
CA GLU A 28 3.81 22.74 -27.73
C GLU A 28 4.96 22.03 -28.43
N VAL A 29 5.83 21.37 -27.67
CA VAL A 29 7.11 20.84 -28.18
C VAL A 29 7.01 19.37 -28.54
N GLU A 30 6.42 18.54 -27.68
CA GLU A 30 6.39 17.08 -27.89
C GLU A 30 5.26 16.66 -28.84
N TRP A 31 4.08 17.28 -28.71
CA TRP A 31 2.94 17.02 -29.59
C TRP A 31 2.89 17.94 -30.81
N GLY A 32 3.46 19.14 -30.72
CA GLY A 32 3.47 20.13 -31.83
C GLY A 32 2.21 21.00 -31.91
N GLY A 33 1.49 21.16 -30.79
CA GLY A 33 0.34 22.04 -30.70
C GLY A 33 0.71 23.51 -30.64
N PHE A 34 -0.21 24.38 -31.06
CA PHE A 34 -0.02 25.83 -30.99
C PHE A 34 -0.87 26.44 -29.88
N LEU A 35 -0.27 27.35 -29.12
CA LEU A 35 -0.97 28.19 -28.14
C LEU A 35 -1.08 29.63 -28.68
N PRO A 36 -2.24 30.31 -28.55
CA PRO A 36 -3.51 29.80 -28.00
C PRO A 36 -4.15 28.70 -28.85
N ALA A 37 -4.72 27.69 -28.19
CA ALA A 37 -5.29 26.51 -28.83
C ALA A 37 -6.80 26.67 -29.08
N SER A 38 -7.30 26.06 -30.15
CA SER A 38 -8.74 25.89 -30.38
C SER A 38 -9.29 24.72 -29.55
N ALA A 39 -10.62 24.68 -29.37
CA ALA A 39 -11.28 23.54 -28.72
C ALA A 39 -11.03 22.22 -29.47
N ASP A 40 -10.94 22.26 -30.80
CA ASP A 40 -10.67 21.09 -31.64
C ASP A 40 -9.22 20.61 -31.49
N ALA A 41 -8.25 21.52 -31.42
CA ALA A 41 -6.85 21.16 -31.14
C ALA A 41 -6.71 20.49 -29.76
N ILE A 42 -7.42 21.00 -28.74
CA ILE A 42 -7.46 20.36 -27.42
C ILE A 42 -8.11 18.98 -27.50
N ALA A 43 -9.21 18.81 -28.24
CA ALA A 43 -9.87 17.53 -28.39
C ALA A 43 -8.99 16.50 -29.12
N GLN A 44 -8.28 16.90 -30.17
CA GLN A 44 -7.32 16.07 -30.89
C GLN A 44 -6.17 15.63 -29.98
N TYR A 45 -5.58 16.57 -29.24
CA TYR A 45 -4.53 16.26 -28.27
C TYR A 45 -4.97 15.22 -27.24
N LEU A 46 -6.20 15.34 -26.74
CA LEU A 46 -6.77 14.36 -25.81
C LEU A 46 -6.99 13.00 -26.47
N ALA A 47 -7.43 12.96 -27.73
CA ALA A 47 -7.64 11.74 -28.49
C ALA A 47 -6.33 10.96 -28.71
N ASP A 48 -5.29 11.65 -29.18
CA ASP A 48 -3.99 11.05 -29.49
C ASP A 48 -3.33 10.41 -28.27
N HIS A 49 -3.59 10.97 -27.07
CA HIS A 49 -3.01 10.50 -25.81
C HIS A 49 -3.96 9.65 -24.97
N ALA A 50 -5.20 9.45 -25.39
CA ALA A 50 -6.17 8.60 -24.70
C ALA A 50 -5.69 7.15 -24.52
N PRO A 51 -5.00 6.52 -25.49
CA PRO A 51 -4.54 5.14 -25.33
C PRO A 51 -3.35 5.00 -24.36
N SER A 52 -2.54 6.04 -24.19
CA SER A 52 -1.26 5.97 -23.48
C SER A 52 -1.28 6.64 -22.11
N LEU A 53 -2.17 7.60 -21.87
CA LEU A 53 -2.23 8.37 -20.63
C LEU A 53 -3.52 8.13 -19.86
N SER A 54 -3.41 8.14 -18.53
CA SER A 54 -4.59 8.06 -17.67
C SER A 54 -5.48 9.31 -17.81
N VAL A 55 -6.79 9.14 -17.61
CA VAL A 55 -7.76 10.26 -17.57
C VAL A 55 -7.34 11.34 -16.57
N ASN A 56 -6.74 10.97 -15.45
CA ASN A 56 -6.25 11.92 -14.44
C ASN A 56 -5.06 12.74 -14.96
N THR A 57 -4.15 12.12 -15.71
CA THR A 57 -3.03 12.81 -16.38
C THR A 57 -3.55 13.77 -17.44
N LEU A 58 -4.52 13.35 -18.25
CA LEU A 58 -5.15 14.20 -19.27
C LEU A 58 -5.85 15.41 -18.64
N ARG A 59 -6.60 15.21 -17.55
CA ARG A 59 -7.23 16.31 -16.79
C ARG A 59 -6.20 17.28 -16.20
N ALA A 60 -5.07 16.78 -15.69
CA ALA A 60 -4.01 17.64 -15.16
C ALA A 60 -3.37 18.49 -16.26
N ARG A 61 -3.11 17.89 -17.43
CA ARG A 61 -2.62 18.61 -18.61
C ARG A 61 -3.63 19.66 -19.09
N LEU A 62 -4.91 19.30 -19.13
CA LEU A 62 -5.98 20.22 -19.48
C LEU A 62 -6.06 21.43 -18.53
N ALA A 63 -5.89 21.21 -17.22
CA ALA A 63 -5.86 22.29 -16.23
C ALA A 63 -4.67 23.24 -16.43
N ALA A 64 -3.51 22.72 -16.84
CA ALA A 64 -2.36 23.54 -17.19
C ALA A 64 -2.62 24.40 -18.44
N LEU A 65 -3.18 23.81 -19.49
CA LEU A 65 -3.54 24.54 -20.71
C LEU A 65 -4.62 25.60 -20.42
N ALA A 66 -5.63 25.27 -19.61
CA ALA A 66 -6.64 26.21 -19.17
C ALA A 66 -6.04 27.41 -18.42
N GLN A 67 -5.08 27.15 -17.52
CA GLN A 67 -4.41 28.20 -16.77
C GLN A 67 -3.54 29.07 -17.67
N TRP A 68 -2.83 28.48 -18.63
CA TRP A 68 -2.06 29.23 -19.62
C TRP A 68 -2.95 30.23 -20.36
N HIS A 69 -4.10 29.80 -20.89
CA HIS A 69 -5.02 30.70 -21.61
C HIS A 69 -5.52 31.83 -20.73
N GLN A 70 -5.96 31.52 -19.50
CA GLN A 70 -6.46 32.52 -18.55
C GLN A 70 -5.39 33.55 -18.19
N THR A 71 -4.15 33.14 -17.94
CA THR A 71 -3.06 34.04 -17.56
C THR A 71 -2.57 34.89 -18.74
N GLN A 72 -2.72 34.41 -19.97
CA GLN A 72 -2.44 35.18 -21.19
C GLN A 72 -3.65 36.02 -21.65
N GLY A 73 -4.78 35.99 -20.95
CA GLY A 73 -5.98 36.77 -21.28
C GLY A 73 -6.88 36.19 -22.38
N PHE A 74 -6.65 34.94 -22.80
CA PHE A 74 -7.46 34.26 -23.81
C PHE A 74 -8.66 33.51 -23.18
N PRO A 75 -9.76 33.33 -23.94
CA PRO A 75 -10.83 32.41 -23.54
C PRO A 75 -10.31 31.00 -23.32
N ASP A 76 -10.91 30.27 -22.37
CA ASP A 76 -10.50 28.90 -22.01
C ASP A 76 -11.16 27.86 -22.94
N PRO A 77 -10.43 27.29 -23.93
CA PRO A 77 -10.99 26.32 -24.88
C PRO A 77 -11.31 24.96 -24.23
N THR A 78 -10.74 24.69 -23.04
CA THR A 78 -10.82 23.40 -22.36
C THR A 78 -12.17 23.13 -21.71
N LYS A 79 -12.94 24.19 -21.45
CA LYS A 79 -14.25 24.13 -20.79
C LYS A 79 -15.41 23.97 -21.77
N THR A 80 -15.14 23.89 -23.07
CA THR A 80 -16.18 23.72 -24.08
C THR A 80 -16.94 22.39 -23.91
N PRO A 81 -18.25 22.32 -24.25
CA PRO A 81 -19.01 21.09 -24.19
C PRO A 81 -18.39 19.94 -24.98
N HIS A 82 -17.77 20.25 -26.13
CA HIS A 82 -17.08 19.30 -26.98
C HIS A 82 -15.91 18.61 -26.24
N VAL A 83 -14.99 19.38 -25.65
CA VAL A 83 -13.85 18.84 -24.88
C VAL A 83 -14.30 18.04 -23.65
N ARG A 84 -15.36 18.50 -22.95
CA ARG A 84 -15.94 17.74 -21.82
C ARG A 84 -16.53 16.41 -22.28
N LYS A 85 -17.22 16.39 -23.42
CA LYS A 85 -17.76 15.16 -24.02
C LYS A 85 -16.64 14.22 -24.45
N MET A 86 -15.54 14.75 -25.00
CA MET A 86 -14.35 13.97 -25.35
C MET A 86 -13.77 13.26 -24.12
N LEU A 87 -13.53 13.96 -23.01
CA LEU A 87 -13.04 13.33 -21.78
C LEU A 87 -13.98 12.26 -21.22
N LYS A 88 -15.30 12.45 -21.35
CA LYS A 88 -16.29 11.42 -20.99
C LYS A 88 -16.16 10.19 -21.88
N GLY A 89 -16.00 10.38 -23.20
CA GLY A 89 -15.77 9.31 -24.16
C GLY A 89 -14.48 8.54 -23.88
N ILE A 90 -13.38 9.24 -23.62
CA ILE A 90 -12.09 8.63 -23.23
C ILE A 90 -12.26 7.80 -21.97
N ALA A 91 -12.93 8.33 -20.94
CA ALA A 91 -13.16 7.58 -19.70
C ALA A 91 -14.04 6.34 -19.90
N ALA A 92 -14.97 6.36 -20.86
CA ALA A 92 -15.83 5.22 -21.18
C ALA A 92 -15.09 4.14 -21.99
N LEU A 93 -14.22 4.53 -22.93
CA LEU A 93 -13.48 3.62 -23.81
C LEU A 93 -12.17 3.11 -23.20
N HIS A 94 -11.58 3.88 -22.28
CA HIS A 94 -10.34 3.53 -21.59
C HIS A 94 -10.55 3.51 -20.07
N PRO A 95 -11.40 2.60 -19.55
CA PRO A 95 -11.56 2.45 -18.11
C PRO A 95 -10.23 1.98 -17.51
N ALA A 96 -9.64 2.84 -16.68
CA ALA A 96 -8.40 2.52 -15.98
C ALA A 96 -8.71 2.27 -14.50
N THR A 97 -8.24 1.15 -13.97
CA THR A 97 -8.25 0.90 -12.52
C THR A 97 -7.27 1.87 -11.86
N GLU A 98 -7.73 2.65 -10.87
CA GLU A 98 -6.84 3.54 -10.13
C GLU A 98 -5.77 2.73 -9.40
N LYS A 99 -4.52 2.81 -9.85
CA LYS A 99 -3.38 2.19 -9.17
C LYS A 99 -3.18 2.88 -7.83
N ARG A 100 -3.45 2.16 -6.74
CA ARG A 100 -3.23 2.62 -5.37
C ARG A 100 -1.85 2.18 -4.91
N ALA A 101 -1.18 3.02 -4.13
CA ALA A 101 0.11 2.66 -3.57
C ALA A 101 -0.05 1.46 -2.64
N LYS A 102 0.86 0.49 -2.73
CA LYS A 102 0.92 -0.66 -1.82
C LYS A 102 1.12 -0.15 -0.38
N PRO A 103 0.27 -0.53 0.60
CA PRO A 103 0.49 -0.16 1.99
C PRO A 103 1.74 -0.84 2.54
N LEU A 104 2.55 -0.12 3.33
CA LEU A 104 3.58 -0.75 4.15
C LEU A 104 2.90 -1.41 5.35
N GLN A 105 3.00 -2.72 5.49
CA GLN A 105 2.38 -3.42 6.61
C GLN A 105 3.17 -3.22 7.91
N ILE A 106 2.51 -3.32 9.06
CA ILE A 106 3.18 -3.11 10.36
C ILE A 106 4.34 -4.08 10.58
N ALA A 107 4.18 -5.35 10.20
CA ALA A 107 5.25 -6.36 10.27
C ALA A 107 6.45 -6.00 9.37
N GLN A 108 6.22 -5.37 8.21
CA GLN A 108 7.29 -4.91 7.33
C GLN A 108 8.00 -3.68 7.91
N LEU A 109 7.26 -2.81 8.61
CA LEU A 109 7.84 -1.69 9.35
C LEU A 109 8.72 -2.19 10.51
N GLU A 110 8.28 -3.21 11.24
CA GLU A 110 9.06 -3.87 12.30
C GLU A 110 10.36 -4.48 11.73
N GLN A 111 10.26 -5.23 10.63
CA GLN A 111 11.42 -5.79 9.93
C GLN A 111 12.42 -4.70 9.51
N LEU A 112 11.93 -3.61 8.90
CA LEU A 112 12.80 -2.51 8.50
C LEU A 112 13.49 -1.85 9.70
N VAL A 113 12.75 -1.59 10.78
CA VAL A 113 13.32 -0.92 11.96
C VAL A 113 14.34 -1.81 12.65
N ALA A 114 14.07 -3.11 12.77
CA ALA A 114 15.02 -4.07 13.31
C ALA A 114 16.33 -4.08 12.49
N TRP A 115 16.22 -4.13 11.16
CA TRP A 115 17.39 -4.04 10.27
C TRP A 115 18.13 -2.71 10.44
N LEU A 116 17.42 -1.59 10.50
CA LEU A 116 18.04 -0.27 10.73
C LEU A 116 18.78 -0.21 12.07
N ASP A 117 18.21 -0.76 13.14
CA ASP A 117 18.85 -0.77 14.46
C ASP A 117 20.12 -1.61 14.49
N GLU A 118 20.11 -2.76 13.80
CA GLU A 118 21.31 -3.57 13.60
C GLU A 118 22.39 -2.78 12.83
N GLN A 119 22.04 -2.14 11.71
CA GLN A 119 23.00 -1.37 10.91
C GLN A 119 23.55 -0.16 11.67
N ILE A 120 22.72 0.57 12.42
CA ILE A 120 23.16 1.68 13.27
C ILE A 120 24.14 1.16 14.32
N GLY A 121 23.82 0.05 14.99
CA GLY A 121 24.70 -0.56 15.99
C GLY A 121 26.04 -1.01 15.40
N HIS A 122 26.04 -1.62 14.22
CA HIS A 122 27.27 -2.00 13.53
C HIS A 122 28.12 -0.79 13.14
N ALA A 123 27.50 0.25 12.56
CA ALA A 123 28.19 1.46 12.14
C ALA A 123 28.82 2.22 13.33
N ILE A 124 28.13 2.28 14.47
CA ILE A 124 28.68 2.86 15.70
C ILE A 124 29.90 2.07 16.18
N ARG A 125 29.83 0.73 16.21
CA ARG A 125 30.96 -0.13 16.62
C ARG A 125 32.16 -0.03 15.68
N SER A 126 31.93 0.15 14.38
CA SER A 126 32.99 0.30 13.37
C SER A 126 33.49 1.73 13.21
N GLY A 127 32.90 2.71 13.90
CA GLY A 127 33.24 4.14 13.75
C GLY A 127 32.77 4.78 12.44
N ASP A 128 31.85 4.15 11.70
CA ASP A 128 31.29 4.73 10.47
C ASP A 128 30.15 5.70 10.80
N MET A 129 30.53 6.93 11.13
CA MET A 129 29.59 7.98 11.50
C MET A 129 28.61 8.33 10.39
N ARG A 130 29.02 8.22 9.12
CA ARG A 130 28.16 8.51 7.97
C ARG A 130 27.00 7.50 7.89
N ILE A 131 27.31 6.21 7.96
CA ILE A 131 26.29 5.15 7.88
C ILE A 131 25.37 5.21 9.09
N SER A 132 25.93 5.43 10.29
CA SER A 132 25.16 5.63 11.51
C SER A 132 24.16 6.78 11.38
N ALA A 133 24.61 7.97 10.94
CA ALA A 133 23.74 9.13 10.72
C ALA A 133 22.68 8.88 9.63
N THR A 134 23.08 8.22 8.53
CA THR A 134 22.19 7.90 7.41
C THR A 134 21.04 7.00 7.82
N HIS A 135 21.32 5.93 8.57
CA HIS A 135 20.29 5.01 9.04
C HIS A 135 19.46 5.58 10.18
N THR A 136 20.06 6.35 11.08
CA THR A 136 19.33 7.06 12.15
C THR A 136 18.32 8.05 11.57
N ARG A 137 18.73 8.88 10.60
CA ARG A 137 17.83 9.76 9.85
C ARG A 137 16.69 8.97 9.19
N SER A 138 17.04 7.87 8.54
CA SER A 138 16.10 7.05 7.77
C SER A 138 15.05 6.40 8.67
N LYS A 139 15.46 5.93 9.86
CA LYS A 139 14.56 5.40 10.90
C LYS A 139 13.57 6.47 11.36
N ALA A 140 14.05 7.66 11.71
CA ALA A 140 13.19 8.79 12.09
C ALA A 140 12.21 9.16 10.99
N LEU A 141 12.68 9.27 9.74
CA LEU A 141 11.86 9.62 8.58
C LEU A 141 10.73 8.62 8.35
N VAL A 142 11.05 7.32 8.35
CA VAL A 142 10.06 6.26 8.08
C VAL A 142 9.04 6.16 9.21
N LEU A 143 9.47 6.23 10.46
CA LEU A 143 8.57 6.18 11.62
C LEU A 143 7.63 7.40 11.68
N LEU A 144 8.13 8.61 11.41
CA LEU A 144 7.26 9.80 11.29
C LEU A 144 6.32 9.71 10.10
N GLY A 145 6.84 9.30 8.95
CA GLY A 145 6.05 9.13 7.74
C GLY A 145 4.94 8.11 7.90
N PHE A 146 5.20 7.01 8.61
CA PHE A 146 4.20 6.01 8.94
C PHE A 146 3.23 6.52 10.00
N TRP A 147 3.68 6.74 11.24
CA TRP A 147 2.80 7.01 12.38
C TRP A 147 2.00 8.29 12.27
N ARG A 148 2.48 9.30 11.53
CA ARG A 148 1.69 10.49 11.23
C ARG A 148 1.09 10.45 9.84
N GLY A 149 1.41 9.47 9.00
CA GLY A 149 0.92 9.42 7.63
C GLY A 149 1.30 10.65 6.80
N PHE A 150 2.45 11.27 7.09
CA PHE A 150 2.91 12.43 6.34
C PHE A 150 3.22 12.09 4.89
N ARG A 151 2.97 13.05 4.01
CA ARG A 151 3.42 13.00 2.61
C ARG A 151 4.91 13.30 2.53
N SER A 152 5.56 12.89 1.45
CA SER A 152 6.98 13.19 1.21
C SER A 152 7.26 14.70 1.21
N ASP A 153 6.35 15.52 0.68
CA ASP A 153 6.49 16.98 0.70
C ASP A 153 6.25 17.59 2.10
N GLU A 154 5.48 16.92 2.95
CA GLU A 154 5.27 17.33 4.35
C GLU A 154 6.52 16.99 5.18
N LEU A 155 7.04 15.77 5.03
CA LEU A 155 8.29 15.34 5.68
C LEU A 155 9.47 16.22 5.30
N GLY A 156 9.64 16.52 4.01
CA GLY A 156 10.75 17.37 3.53
C GLY A 156 10.66 18.83 3.99
N ARG A 157 9.52 19.28 4.51
CA ARG A 157 9.28 20.65 4.99
C ARG A 157 9.17 20.76 6.52
N LEU A 158 9.34 19.67 7.25
CA LEU A 158 9.45 19.73 8.71
C LEU A 158 10.68 20.55 9.09
N GLN A 159 10.53 21.47 10.02
CA GLN A 159 11.62 22.31 10.52
C GLN A 159 11.82 22.08 12.01
N VAL A 160 13.07 22.08 12.46
CA VAL A 160 13.44 21.81 13.86
C VAL A 160 12.77 22.81 14.80
N GLU A 161 12.77 24.09 14.45
CA GLU A 161 12.15 25.18 15.22
C GLU A 161 10.62 25.09 15.33
N HIS A 162 9.98 24.25 14.52
CA HIS A 162 8.54 24.01 14.54
C HIS A 162 8.16 22.70 15.26
N ILE A 163 9.13 22.04 15.90
CA ILE A 163 8.91 20.78 16.61
C ILE A 163 9.22 20.95 18.08
N THR A 164 8.24 20.64 18.92
CA THR A 164 8.41 20.61 20.38
C THR A 164 8.23 19.18 20.86
N VAL A 165 9.26 18.65 21.52
CA VAL A 165 9.21 17.31 22.13
C VAL A 165 8.89 17.44 23.61
N GLU A 166 7.92 16.66 24.07
CA GLU A 166 7.60 16.46 25.48
C GLU A 166 8.09 15.06 25.86
N ALA A 167 9.26 14.99 26.52
CA ALA A 167 9.93 13.75 26.87
C ALA A 167 8.98 12.76 27.57
N GLY A 168 8.95 11.51 27.08
CA GLY A 168 8.09 10.45 27.60
C GLY A 168 6.60 10.58 27.30
N ARG A 169 6.14 11.68 26.68
CA ARG A 169 4.73 11.90 26.32
C ARG A 169 4.49 11.88 24.81
N GLY A 170 5.24 12.67 24.07
CA GLY A 170 4.97 12.87 22.66
C GLY A 170 5.74 14.04 22.07
N MET A 171 5.32 14.47 20.89
CA MET A 171 5.81 15.67 20.26
C MET A 171 4.72 16.37 19.45
N THR A 172 4.91 17.65 19.24
CA THR A 172 4.10 18.49 18.37
C THR A 172 4.94 18.99 17.20
N MET A 173 4.33 19.09 16.01
CA MET A 173 5.00 19.51 14.79
C MET A 173 4.10 20.47 14.04
N PHE A 174 4.51 21.72 13.88
CA PHE A 174 3.77 22.71 13.11
C PHE A 174 4.21 22.70 11.64
N LEU A 175 3.24 22.55 10.73
CA LEU A 175 3.46 22.75 9.31
C LEU A 175 2.71 24.01 8.84
N PRO A 176 3.43 25.06 8.41
CA PRO A 176 2.80 26.32 7.98
C PRO A 176 1.84 26.17 6.79
N ARG A 177 2.01 25.14 5.95
CA ARG A 177 1.19 24.90 4.76
C ARG A 177 0.99 23.42 4.49
N THR A 178 -0.27 22.98 4.39
CA THR A 178 -0.64 21.60 4.02
C THR A 178 -1.44 21.57 2.72
N LYS A 179 -1.53 20.42 2.05
CA LYS A 179 -2.19 20.30 0.75
C LYS A 179 -3.65 20.81 0.77
N SER A 180 -4.36 20.53 1.86
CA SER A 180 -5.77 20.88 2.09
C SER A 180 -5.98 22.20 2.83
N ASP A 181 -4.90 22.91 3.17
CA ASP A 181 -4.99 24.24 3.76
C ASP A 181 -5.07 25.31 2.66
N ARG A 182 -6.28 25.78 2.41
CA ARG A 182 -6.56 26.88 1.47
C ARG A 182 -6.40 28.25 2.14
N ALA A 183 -6.53 28.32 3.46
CA ALA A 183 -6.46 29.56 4.23
C ALA A 183 -5.02 29.92 4.67
N GLN A 184 -4.07 28.98 4.49
CA GLN A 184 -2.65 29.14 4.84
C GLN A 184 -2.43 29.45 6.33
N THR A 185 -3.30 28.91 7.20
CA THR A 185 -3.21 29.06 8.65
C THR A 185 -2.19 28.10 9.28
N GLY A 186 -1.76 27.10 8.51
CA GLY A 186 -0.93 26.01 9.00
C GLY A 186 -1.72 24.97 9.78
N THR A 187 -1.02 23.91 10.20
CA THR A 187 -1.60 22.80 10.96
C THR A 187 -0.57 22.24 11.93
N THR A 188 -0.96 22.12 13.19
CA THR A 188 -0.15 21.45 14.21
C THR A 188 -0.54 19.99 14.31
N PHE A 189 0.45 19.13 14.21
CA PHE A 189 0.32 17.69 14.29
C PHE A 189 0.91 17.17 15.59
N LYS A 190 0.29 16.15 16.18
CA LYS A 190 0.76 15.52 17.40
C LYS A 190 1.13 14.07 17.11
N ALA A 191 2.24 13.61 17.66
CA ALA A 191 2.67 12.21 17.61
C ALA A 191 2.97 11.75 19.06
N PRO A 192 2.30 10.70 19.56
CA PRO A 192 2.56 10.19 20.90
C PRO A 192 3.91 9.46 20.96
N ALA A 193 4.51 9.43 22.15
CA ALA A 193 5.59 8.49 22.44
C ALA A 193 5.00 7.08 22.49
N LEU A 194 5.67 6.12 21.83
CA LEU A 194 5.23 4.73 21.74
C LEU A 194 6.23 3.82 22.44
N SER A 195 5.76 2.70 22.98
CA SER A 195 6.63 1.67 23.58
C SER A 195 7.49 0.94 22.56
N ARG A 196 7.05 0.88 21.30
CA ARG A 196 7.75 0.23 20.18
C ARG A 196 7.60 1.08 18.93
N LEU A 197 8.59 1.00 18.02
CA LEU A 197 8.59 1.76 16.76
C LEU A 197 8.39 3.27 17.01
N CYS A 198 8.97 3.79 18.09
CA CYS A 198 8.64 5.12 18.60
C CYS A 198 9.11 6.24 17.64
N PRO A 199 8.18 7.05 17.09
CA PRO A 199 8.56 8.18 16.24
C PRO A 199 9.34 9.25 17.01
N VAL A 200 8.99 9.48 18.28
CA VAL A 200 9.61 10.51 19.13
C VAL A 200 11.06 10.16 19.42
N THR A 201 11.32 8.96 19.93
CA THR A 201 12.68 8.49 20.25
C THR A 201 13.56 8.43 19.00
N ALA A 202 12.99 8.04 17.85
CA ALA A 202 13.73 8.04 16.59
C ALA A 202 14.09 9.47 16.14
N TYR A 203 13.17 10.43 16.27
CA TYR A 203 13.44 11.84 16.01
C TYR A 203 14.52 12.39 16.94
N GLU A 204 14.41 12.16 18.25
CA GLU A 204 15.41 12.59 19.24
C GLU A 204 16.81 12.02 18.93
N ALA A 205 16.89 10.73 18.60
CA ALA A 205 18.14 10.09 18.20
C ALA A 205 18.74 10.74 16.94
N TRP A 206 17.90 11.09 15.96
CA TRP A 206 18.35 11.80 14.77
C TRP A 206 18.87 13.20 15.09
N ILE A 207 18.14 14.00 15.87
CA ILE A 207 18.58 15.34 16.27
C ILE A 207 19.89 15.28 17.06
N ALA A 208 20.01 14.35 18.01
CA ALA A 208 21.24 14.15 18.77
C ALA A 208 22.42 13.76 17.87
N SER A 209 22.22 12.86 16.90
CA SER A 209 23.29 12.42 15.99
C SER A 209 23.69 13.48 14.96
N SER A 210 22.76 14.36 14.57
CA SER A 210 22.96 15.33 13.50
C SER A 210 23.40 16.71 14.00
N GLY A 211 23.18 17.01 15.28
CA GLY A 211 23.48 18.32 15.87
C GLY A 211 22.61 19.46 15.33
N LEU A 212 21.50 19.15 14.66
CA LEU A 212 20.62 20.17 14.06
C LEU A 212 19.87 20.96 15.14
N THR A 213 19.97 22.28 15.08
CA THR A 213 19.29 23.20 16.00
C THR A 213 18.20 24.05 15.32
N ALA A 214 18.23 24.17 13.99
CA ALA A 214 17.27 24.93 13.21
C ALA A 214 17.19 24.38 11.76
N GLY A 215 16.18 24.82 11.01
CA GLY A 215 16.02 24.51 9.59
C GLY A 215 15.43 23.12 9.33
N PRO A 216 15.55 22.59 8.10
CA PRO A 216 14.91 21.34 7.71
C PRO A 216 15.36 20.14 8.55
N VAL A 217 14.41 19.34 9.04
CA VAL A 217 14.70 18.16 9.88
C VAL A 217 15.41 17.08 9.08
N PHE A 218 14.90 16.77 7.89
CA PHE A 218 15.41 15.69 7.06
C PHE A 218 16.22 16.25 5.91
N ARG A 219 17.53 16.02 5.93
CA ARG A 219 18.50 16.57 4.97
C ARG A 219 19.26 15.46 4.25
N SER A 220 19.82 15.77 3.08
CA SER A 220 20.74 14.85 2.41
C SER A 220 22.04 14.74 3.21
N ILE A 221 22.65 13.56 3.14
CA ILE A 221 23.97 13.28 3.72
C ILE A 221 24.83 12.83 2.55
N ASP A 222 25.96 13.50 2.34
CA ASP A 222 26.85 13.21 1.22
C ASP A 222 27.71 11.96 1.48
N ARG A 223 28.61 11.65 0.52
CA ARG A 223 29.49 10.48 0.63
C ARG A 223 30.55 10.59 1.73
N TRP A 224 30.81 11.79 2.23
CA TRP A 224 31.78 12.09 3.29
C TRP A 224 31.13 12.23 4.67
N GLY A 225 29.78 12.21 4.75
CA GLY A 225 29.03 12.31 5.98
C GLY A 225 28.56 13.73 6.30
N ASN A 226 28.77 14.71 5.41
CA ASN A 226 28.30 16.07 5.65
C ASN A 226 26.78 16.14 5.42
N ILE A 227 26.11 16.86 6.32
CA ILE A 227 24.67 17.11 6.26
C ILE A 227 24.45 18.42 5.49
N SER A 228 23.60 18.38 4.46
CA SER A 228 23.23 19.55 3.66
C SER A 228 22.55 20.62 4.50
N ASP A 229 22.52 21.87 4.02
CA ASP A 229 21.66 22.93 4.59
C ASP A 229 20.21 22.77 4.14
N ASP A 230 20.01 22.31 2.90
CA ASP A 230 18.69 22.10 2.32
C ASP A 230 18.00 20.81 2.79
N GLY A 231 16.68 20.87 2.87
CA GLY A 231 15.82 19.72 3.14
C GLY A 231 15.79 18.73 1.98
N LEU A 232 15.49 17.47 2.30
CA LEU A 232 15.31 16.42 1.29
C LEU A 232 14.20 16.81 0.31
N HIS A 233 14.55 16.82 -0.98
CA HIS A 233 13.57 17.04 -2.03
C HIS A 233 12.53 15.91 -2.05
N ALA A 234 11.27 16.24 -2.28
CA ALA A 234 10.16 15.28 -2.27
C ALA A 234 10.36 14.09 -3.25
N GLY A 235 11.09 14.31 -4.34
CA GLY A 235 11.45 13.28 -5.32
C GLY A 235 12.45 12.23 -4.81
N SER A 236 13.26 12.57 -3.80
CA SER A 236 14.29 11.67 -3.24
C SER A 236 13.71 10.61 -2.31
N PHE A 237 12.48 10.80 -1.82
CA PHE A 237 11.84 9.88 -0.87
C PHE A 237 11.57 8.50 -1.46
N VAL A 238 11.08 8.41 -2.71
CA VAL A 238 10.77 7.11 -3.31
C VAL A 238 12.02 6.26 -3.53
N PRO A 239 13.09 6.77 -4.17
CA PRO A 239 14.35 6.03 -4.28
C PRO A 239 14.90 5.60 -2.92
N LEU A 240 14.90 6.52 -1.94
CA LEU A 240 15.39 6.24 -0.59
C LEU A 240 14.61 5.11 0.08
N LEU A 241 13.26 5.17 0.06
CA LEU A 241 12.43 4.12 0.66
C LEU A 241 12.64 2.77 -0.01
N ARG A 242 12.71 2.74 -1.35
CA ARG A 242 12.93 1.49 -2.10
C ARG A 242 14.28 0.87 -1.79
N GLU A 243 15.31 1.69 -1.63
CA GLU A 243 16.63 1.20 -1.27
C GLU A 243 16.65 0.61 0.14
N LEU A 244 16.04 1.30 1.12
CA LEU A 244 15.88 0.77 2.48
C LEU A 244 15.10 -0.55 2.49
N PHE A 245 13.99 -0.62 1.74
CA PHE A 245 13.18 -1.83 1.66
C PHE A 245 13.95 -2.99 1.01
N ARG A 246 14.73 -2.72 -0.03
CA ARG A 246 15.58 -3.72 -0.67
C ARG A 246 16.64 -4.23 0.30
N ALA A 247 17.32 -3.33 1.00
CA ALA A 247 18.37 -3.67 1.96
C ALA A 247 17.82 -4.46 3.17
N ALA A 248 16.62 -4.13 3.63
CA ALA A 248 15.93 -4.85 4.71
C ALA A 248 15.25 -6.16 4.27
N GLY A 249 15.33 -6.54 2.98
CA GLY A 249 14.73 -7.77 2.47
C GLY A 249 13.20 -7.75 2.34
N ILE A 250 12.59 -6.56 2.22
CA ILE A 250 11.14 -6.43 2.03
C ILE A 250 10.78 -6.78 0.57
N PRO A 251 9.78 -7.66 0.34
CA PRO A 251 9.44 -8.14 -0.99
C PRO A 251 8.82 -7.06 -1.89
N ALA A 252 9.20 -7.11 -3.17
CA ALA A 252 8.76 -6.17 -4.22
C ALA A 252 8.97 -4.69 -3.84
N PRO A 253 10.21 -4.25 -3.52
CA PRO A 253 10.49 -2.87 -3.09
C PRO A 253 10.03 -1.84 -4.13
N ASP A 254 10.11 -2.16 -5.42
CA ASP A 254 9.71 -1.26 -6.51
C ASP A 254 8.20 -1.03 -6.63
N SER A 255 7.38 -1.80 -5.91
CA SER A 255 5.93 -1.58 -5.81
C SER A 255 5.55 -0.46 -4.83
N TYR A 256 6.48 -0.02 -3.99
CA TYR A 256 6.23 1.03 -3.00
C TYR A 256 6.45 2.44 -3.58
N SER A 257 5.77 3.42 -2.99
CA SER A 257 5.83 4.84 -3.37
C SER A 257 5.81 5.73 -2.12
N SER A 258 5.86 7.05 -2.32
CA SER A 258 5.80 8.03 -1.23
C SER A 258 4.51 7.97 -0.41
N HIS A 259 3.44 7.40 -0.96
CA HIS A 259 2.15 7.24 -0.27
C HIS A 259 2.02 5.93 0.51
N SER A 260 2.99 5.02 0.38
CA SER A 260 2.93 3.69 1.00
C SER A 260 2.94 3.75 2.53
N LEU A 261 3.69 4.69 3.13
CA LEU A 261 3.72 4.89 4.58
C LEU A 261 2.34 5.36 5.09
N ARG A 262 1.77 6.39 4.45
CA ARG A 262 0.45 6.92 4.79
C ARG A 262 -0.66 5.87 4.63
N ARG A 263 -0.61 5.06 3.58
CA ARG A 263 -1.55 3.95 3.39
C ARG A 263 -1.34 2.83 4.41
N GLY A 264 -0.10 2.52 4.74
CA GLY A 264 0.24 1.56 5.79
C GLY A 264 -0.39 1.94 7.13
N PHE A 265 -0.21 3.18 7.56
CA PHE A 265 -0.84 3.68 8.79
C PHE A 265 -2.37 3.67 8.73
N ALA A 266 -2.96 4.15 7.63
CA ALA A 266 -4.42 4.14 7.51
C ALA A 266 -5.00 2.72 7.56
N SER A 267 -4.34 1.77 6.90
CA SER A 267 -4.71 0.34 6.97
C SER A 267 -4.57 -0.19 8.39
N TRP A 268 -3.46 0.09 9.06
CA TRP A 268 -3.22 -0.32 10.45
C TRP A 268 -4.28 0.26 11.39
N ALA A 269 -4.57 1.57 11.31
CA ALA A 269 -5.56 2.22 12.16
C ALA A 269 -6.97 1.66 11.94
N ASN A 270 -7.33 1.38 10.68
CA ASN A 270 -8.60 0.75 10.33
C ASN A 270 -8.71 -0.69 10.91
N SER A 271 -7.64 -1.50 10.79
CA SER A 271 -7.58 -2.83 11.40
C SER A 271 -7.59 -2.81 12.92
N ASN A 272 -7.26 -1.67 13.54
CA ASN A 272 -7.32 -1.45 14.99
C ASN A 272 -8.58 -0.68 15.41
N SER A 273 -9.62 -0.70 14.58
CA SER A 273 -10.95 -0.14 14.89
C SER A 273 -10.95 1.34 15.24
N TRP A 274 -10.04 2.13 14.66
CA TRP A 274 -10.09 3.59 14.81
C TRP A 274 -11.34 4.14 14.13
N ASP A 275 -12.10 4.95 14.85
CA ASP A 275 -13.22 5.67 14.27
C ASP A 275 -12.74 6.60 13.14
N ILE A 276 -13.54 6.72 12.08
CA ILE A 276 -13.21 7.53 10.91
C ILE A 276 -13.00 8.99 11.28
N LYS A 277 -13.76 9.54 12.23
CA LYS A 277 -13.58 10.93 12.68
C LYS A 277 -12.23 11.12 13.35
N MET A 278 -11.87 10.22 14.25
CA MET A 278 -10.56 10.23 14.92
C MET A 278 -9.43 10.08 13.92
N LEU A 279 -9.57 9.17 12.95
CA LEU A 279 -8.56 8.97 11.90
C LEU A 279 -8.42 10.21 11.00
N MET A 280 -9.54 10.84 10.63
CA MET A 280 -9.54 12.08 9.84
C MET A 280 -8.86 13.23 10.56
N GLU A 281 -9.17 13.43 11.84
CA GLU A 281 -8.51 14.44 12.69
C GLU A 281 -7.03 14.14 12.84
N TYR A 282 -6.70 12.90 13.23
CA TYR A 282 -5.34 12.47 13.48
C TYR A 282 -4.47 12.49 12.23
N VAL A 283 -5.01 12.23 11.03
CA VAL A 283 -4.27 12.24 9.75
C VAL A 283 -4.34 13.60 9.03
N GLY A 284 -5.31 14.45 9.37
CA GLY A 284 -5.54 15.77 8.76
C GLY A 284 -6.33 15.70 7.44
N TRP A 285 -7.25 14.74 7.31
CA TRP A 285 -8.18 14.67 6.19
C TRP A 285 -9.38 15.58 6.44
N LYS A 286 -9.63 16.53 5.53
CA LYS A 286 -10.78 17.45 5.60
C LYS A 286 -12.05 16.92 4.92
N ASP A 287 -11.92 15.90 4.08
CA ASP A 287 -13.02 15.36 3.27
C ASP A 287 -13.13 13.85 3.49
N VAL A 288 -14.35 13.41 3.81
CA VAL A 288 -14.67 12.00 4.07
C VAL A 288 -14.44 11.15 2.83
N ARG A 289 -14.77 11.63 1.62
CA ARG A 289 -14.53 10.84 0.39
C ARG A 289 -13.05 10.56 0.19
N SER A 290 -12.20 11.53 0.55
CA SER A 290 -10.76 11.37 0.52
C SER A 290 -10.26 10.36 1.55
N ALA A 291 -10.85 10.34 2.75
CA ALA A 291 -10.54 9.35 3.80
C ALA A 291 -10.95 7.92 3.38
N MET A 292 -12.14 7.75 2.81
CA MET A 292 -12.65 6.46 2.33
C MET A 292 -11.76 5.78 1.29
N ARG A 293 -10.90 6.52 0.57
CA ARG A 293 -9.90 5.93 -0.35
C ARG A 293 -8.75 5.20 0.34
N TYR A 294 -8.55 5.46 1.63
CA TYR A 294 -7.51 4.86 2.46
C TYR A 294 -8.07 3.80 3.41
N ILE A 295 -9.38 3.88 3.67
CA ILE A 295 -10.17 2.91 4.41
C ILE A 295 -10.74 1.93 3.38
N ASP A 296 -9.86 1.24 2.66
CA ASP A 296 -10.31 0.07 1.92
C ASP A 296 -10.76 -0.97 2.94
N ALA A 297 -11.85 -1.68 2.63
CA ALA A 297 -12.47 -2.65 3.51
C ALA A 297 -11.38 -3.57 4.08
N ALA A 298 -11.29 -3.63 5.42
CA ALA A 298 -10.56 -4.68 6.09
C ALA A 298 -11.16 -5.98 5.55
N ASP A 299 -10.35 -6.66 4.75
CA ASP A 299 -10.70 -7.83 3.96
C ASP A 299 -11.72 -7.57 2.81
N PRO A 300 -11.32 -7.71 1.52
CA PRO A 300 -12.25 -7.58 0.38
C PRO A 300 -13.36 -8.64 0.40
N PHE A 301 -13.17 -9.73 1.13
CA PHE A 301 -14.16 -10.78 1.35
C PHE A 301 -14.83 -10.70 2.72
N ALA A 302 -14.36 -9.80 3.59
CA ALA A 302 -14.83 -9.60 4.96
C ALA A 302 -14.92 -10.91 5.77
N GLN A 303 -14.18 -11.95 5.41
CA GLN A 303 -14.19 -13.29 5.99
C GLN A 303 -14.10 -13.22 7.51
N HIS A 304 -13.11 -12.52 8.08
CA HIS A 304 -12.99 -12.43 9.54
C HIS A 304 -14.23 -11.79 10.20
N ARG A 305 -14.85 -10.78 9.56
CA ARG A 305 -16.07 -10.14 10.10
C ARG A 305 -17.28 -11.06 9.97
N ILE A 306 -17.39 -11.79 8.87
CA ILE A 306 -18.44 -12.77 8.62
C ILE A 306 -18.32 -13.92 9.62
N GLU A 307 -17.14 -14.54 9.72
CA GLU A 307 -16.84 -15.62 10.66
C GLU A 307 -17.06 -15.20 12.11
N SER A 308 -16.58 -14.01 12.51
CA SER A 308 -16.83 -13.50 13.87
C SER A 308 -18.32 -13.30 14.15
N ALA A 309 -19.10 -12.84 13.16
CA ALA A 309 -20.54 -12.66 13.30
C ALA A 309 -21.28 -14.01 13.33
N LEU A 310 -20.86 -14.98 12.52
CA LEU A 310 -21.39 -16.35 12.54
C LEU A 310 -21.11 -17.02 13.89
N MET A 311 -19.90 -16.89 14.42
CA MET A 311 -19.50 -17.39 15.75
C MET A 311 -20.21 -16.67 16.91
N ALA A 312 -20.56 -15.40 16.75
CA ALA A 312 -21.27 -14.61 17.77
C ALA A 312 -22.79 -14.83 17.78
N THR A 313 -23.33 -15.67 16.89
CA THR A 313 -24.75 -16.08 16.96
C THR A 313 -24.97 -16.81 18.28
N PRO A 314 -25.88 -16.37 19.16
CA PRO A 314 -26.16 -17.10 20.38
C PRO A 314 -26.62 -18.50 19.97
N ALA A 315 -26.05 -19.54 20.59
CA ALA A 315 -26.63 -20.86 20.54
C ALA A 315 -28.14 -20.70 20.80
N LEU A 316 -28.96 -21.12 19.83
CA LEU A 316 -30.41 -21.17 19.95
C LEU A 316 -30.74 -21.63 21.36
N ALA A 317 -31.43 -20.76 22.11
CA ALA A 317 -31.79 -20.98 23.50
C ALA A 317 -32.26 -22.43 23.65
N GLN A 318 -31.46 -23.26 24.33
CA GLN A 318 -31.92 -24.57 24.73
C GLN A 318 -33.17 -24.34 25.58
N PRO A 319 -34.31 -24.99 25.30
CA PRO A 319 -35.50 -24.82 26.11
C PRO A 319 -35.16 -25.26 27.55
N GLN A 320 -35.23 -24.30 28.47
CA GLN A 320 -35.05 -24.54 29.90
C GLN A 320 -36.09 -25.58 30.37
N PRO A 321 -35.69 -26.69 31.01
CA PRO A 321 -36.65 -27.56 31.66
C PRO A 321 -37.17 -26.89 32.94
N SER A 322 -38.50 -26.84 33.06
CA SER A 322 -39.23 -26.32 34.23
C SER A 322 -38.84 -27.05 35.54
N PRO A 323 -38.91 -26.38 36.71
CA PRO A 323 -38.41 -26.94 37.96
C PRO A 323 -39.41 -27.94 38.58
N SER A 324 -38.91 -29.11 38.98
CA SER A 324 -39.60 -30.07 39.85
C SER A 324 -38.71 -30.43 41.05
N LEU A 325 -39.34 -30.47 42.22
CA LEU A 325 -38.72 -30.58 43.55
C LEU A 325 -38.18 -31.98 43.91
N ALA A 326 -37.14 -31.94 44.74
CA ALA A 326 -36.79 -32.83 45.87
C ALA A 326 -36.16 -34.21 45.64
N GLY A 327 -35.03 -34.43 46.32
CA GLY A 327 -34.52 -35.76 46.71
C GLY A 327 -32.98 -35.82 46.81
N PRO A 328 -32.37 -36.07 47.98
CA PRO A 328 -30.92 -36.09 48.16
C PRO A 328 -30.34 -37.51 48.08
N ARG A 329 -29.10 -37.66 47.60
CA ARG A 329 -27.99 -38.41 48.24
C ARG A 329 -26.82 -38.69 47.27
N ASP A 330 -25.64 -38.36 47.80
CA ASP A 330 -24.38 -39.10 47.84
C ASP A 330 -23.66 -39.67 46.61
N THR A 331 -22.33 -39.67 46.82
CA THR A 331 -21.20 -40.41 46.23
C THR A 331 -20.54 -39.90 44.93
N THR A 332 -19.33 -39.36 45.11
CA THR A 332 -18.20 -39.39 44.16
C THR A 332 -17.72 -40.83 43.92
N PRO A 333 -16.73 -41.10 43.02
CA PRO A 333 -16.27 -40.38 41.82
C PRO A 333 -16.16 -41.34 40.60
N SER A 334 -15.84 -40.87 39.38
CA SER A 334 -15.00 -41.61 38.42
C SER A 334 -14.60 -40.79 37.19
N VAL A 335 -13.36 -41.04 36.79
CA VAL A 335 -12.63 -40.55 35.63
C VAL A 335 -13.11 -41.27 34.37
N GLU A 336 -13.26 -40.58 33.24
CA GLU A 336 -13.03 -41.22 31.95
C GLU A 336 -12.62 -40.21 30.86
N GLN A 337 -11.51 -40.56 30.21
CA GLN A 337 -10.92 -39.94 29.03
C GLN A 337 -11.67 -40.42 27.76
N THR A 338 -11.16 -39.97 26.60
CA THR A 338 -11.47 -40.42 25.21
C THR A 338 -12.75 -39.81 24.62
N SER A 339 -12.82 -39.36 23.36
CA SER A 339 -11.99 -39.61 22.17
C SER A 339 -12.30 -38.56 21.09
N LEU A 340 -11.28 -38.07 20.35
CA LEU A 340 -11.47 -37.35 19.09
C LEU A 340 -12.01 -38.31 18.01
N SER A 341 -13.06 -37.91 17.31
CA SER A 341 -13.58 -38.54 16.09
C SER A 341 -12.76 -38.12 14.84
N PRO A 342 -12.73 -38.96 13.79
CA PRO A 342 -11.83 -38.82 12.64
C PRO A 342 -12.26 -37.65 11.74
N LYS A 343 -11.30 -36.85 11.26
CA LYS A 343 -11.55 -35.90 10.18
C LYS A 343 -11.67 -36.69 8.88
N ASP A 344 -12.82 -36.60 8.23
CA ASP A 344 -13.03 -37.14 6.89
C ASP A 344 -12.21 -36.32 5.87
N GLU A 345 -11.25 -36.96 5.21
CA GLU A 345 -10.34 -36.35 4.23
C GLU A 345 -10.69 -36.83 2.81
N THR A 346 -10.65 -35.93 1.82
CA THR A 346 -10.86 -36.28 0.40
C THR A 346 -9.51 -36.37 -0.33
N HIS A 347 -9.34 -37.47 -1.07
CA HIS A 347 -8.17 -37.73 -1.90
C HIS A 347 -8.46 -37.35 -3.35
N LEU A 348 -7.72 -36.38 -3.89
CA LEU A 348 -7.86 -35.89 -5.25
C LEU A 348 -6.62 -36.19 -6.09
N ASN A 349 -6.84 -36.52 -7.36
CA ASN A 349 -5.79 -36.66 -8.35
C ASN A 349 -5.69 -35.38 -9.20
N LEU A 350 -4.60 -34.64 -9.07
CA LEU A 350 -4.28 -33.51 -9.93
C LEU A 350 -3.41 -33.96 -11.11
N HIS A 351 -3.88 -33.73 -12.32
CA HIS A 351 -3.08 -33.81 -13.53
C HIS A 351 -2.74 -32.40 -14.01
N LEU A 352 -1.44 -32.10 -14.08
CA LEU A 352 -0.93 -30.77 -14.42
C LEU A 352 0.01 -30.83 -15.63
N ALA A 353 -0.44 -30.28 -16.76
CA ALA A 353 0.38 -30.07 -17.94
C ALA A 353 0.78 -28.59 -18.01
N ILE A 354 2.08 -28.29 -17.98
CA ILE A 354 2.59 -26.92 -18.13
C ILE A 354 3.30 -26.82 -19.48
N GLU A 355 2.91 -25.84 -20.28
CA GLU A 355 3.49 -25.57 -21.59
C GLU A 355 4.07 -24.15 -21.65
N ARG A 356 5.06 -23.96 -22.50
CA ARG A 356 5.69 -22.64 -22.69
C ARG A 356 4.84 -21.83 -23.65
N ASN A 357 4.60 -20.57 -23.30
CA ASN A 357 3.96 -19.65 -24.22
C ASN A 357 4.90 -19.22 -25.37
N SER A 358 6.23 -19.41 -25.19
CA SER A 358 7.24 -19.17 -26.22
C SER A 358 8.47 -20.07 -26.05
N LYS A 359 9.05 -20.49 -27.17
CA LYS A 359 10.24 -21.36 -27.25
C LYS A 359 11.50 -20.78 -26.59
N PHE A 360 11.53 -19.47 -26.33
CA PHE A 360 12.69 -18.78 -25.73
C PHE A 360 12.65 -18.65 -24.20
N ILE A 361 11.58 -19.11 -23.54
CA ILE A 361 11.37 -18.93 -22.09
C ILE A 361 11.71 -20.21 -21.31
N ARG A 362 12.41 -20.08 -20.17
CA ARG A 362 12.82 -21.20 -19.29
C ARG A 362 12.05 -21.23 -17.94
N GLY A 363 10.76 -20.88 -17.96
CA GLY A 363 9.93 -20.66 -16.76
C GLY A 363 9.27 -21.92 -16.15
N MET A 364 9.19 -23.04 -16.89
CA MET A 364 8.39 -24.21 -16.49
C MET A 364 8.77 -24.81 -15.12
N SER A 365 10.07 -24.98 -14.86
CA SER A 365 10.55 -25.55 -13.60
C SER A 365 10.28 -24.64 -12.41
N LYS A 366 10.23 -23.33 -12.64
CA LYS A 366 9.92 -22.32 -11.62
C LYS A 366 8.42 -22.32 -11.31
N ALA A 367 7.58 -22.34 -12.34
CA ALA A 367 6.12 -22.44 -12.20
C ALA A 367 5.72 -23.72 -11.45
N ARG A 368 6.27 -24.87 -11.84
CA ARG A 368 6.01 -26.15 -11.16
C ARG A 368 6.40 -26.11 -9.68
N ARG A 369 7.58 -25.58 -9.36
CA ARG A 369 8.04 -25.47 -7.97
C ARG A 369 7.13 -24.58 -7.12
N TRP A 370 6.64 -23.47 -7.68
CA TRP A 370 5.71 -22.59 -6.98
C TRP A 370 4.37 -23.26 -6.70
N ILE A 371 3.83 -23.99 -7.67
CA ILE A 371 2.60 -24.77 -7.49
C ILE A 371 2.79 -25.84 -6.43
N GLU A 372 3.89 -26.61 -6.49
CA GLU A 372 4.20 -27.63 -5.49
C GLU A 372 4.35 -27.04 -4.08
N GLN A 373 5.03 -25.88 -3.96
CA GLN A 373 5.22 -25.21 -2.68
C GLN A 373 3.89 -24.68 -2.11
N PHE A 374 3.01 -24.15 -2.96
CA PHE A 374 1.67 -23.73 -2.54
C PHE A 374 0.86 -24.93 -2.04
N CYS A 375 0.78 -26.00 -2.83
CA CYS A 375 0.09 -27.22 -2.45
C CYS A 375 0.62 -27.78 -1.13
N GLN A 376 1.95 -27.87 -0.94
CA GLN A 376 2.57 -28.35 0.30
C GLN A 376 2.29 -27.46 1.52
N SER A 377 2.03 -26.16 1.31
CA SER A 377 1.75 -25.24 2.40
C SER A 377 0.34 -25.40 2.96
N GLN A 378 -0.61 -25.86 2.14
CA GLN A 378 -2.03 -25.93 2.49
C GLN A 378 -2.54 -27.38 2.59
N TYR A 379 -1.94 -28.31 1.85
CA TYR A 379 -2.43 -29.67 1.66
C TYR A 379 -1.27 -30.68 1.69
N GLN A 380 -1.60 -31.96 1.93
CA GLN A 380 -0.62 -33.02 1.74
C GLN A 380 -0.59 -33.38 0.25
N ILE A 381 0.55 -33.17 -0.41
CA ILE A 381 0.72 -33.46 -1.84
C ILE A 381 1.85 -34.46 -2.06
N ARG A 382 1.59 -35.49 -2.86
CA ARG A 382 2.56 -36.51 -3.25
C ARG A 382 2.64 -36.60 -4.77
N SER A 383 3.85 -36.53 -5.33
CA SER A 383 4.06 -36.77 -6.76
C SER A 383 4.01 -38.27 -7.06
N VAL A 384 3.15 -38.66 -8.01
CA VAL A 384 2.90 -40.08 -8.34
C VAL A 384 3.78 -40.55 -9.51
N ASN A 385 4.32 -39.63 -10.32
CA ASN A 385 5.28 -39.96 -11.38
C ASN A 385 6.16 -38.75 -11.78
N GLY A 386 7.48 -38.93 -11.88
CA GLY A 386 8.42 -37.84 -12.19
C GLY A 386 8.41 -37.34 -13.65
N ARG A 387 7.83 -38.11 -14.58
CA ARG A 387 7.80 -37.77 -16.03
C ARG A 387 6.50 -37.10 -16.49
N HIS A 388 5.38 -37.37 -15.82
CA HIS A 388 4.08 -36.75 -16.06
C HIS A 388 3.62 -36.14 -14.74
N ALA A 389 3.37 -34.82 -14.70
CA ALA A 389 3.06 -34.09 -13.47
C ALA A 389 1.66 -34.46 -12.93
N ARG A 390 1.58 -35.66 -12.36
CA ARG A 390 0.42 -36.17 -11.63
C ARG A 390 0.74 -36.15 -10.14
N TYR A 391 -0.18 -35.58 -9.39
CA TYR A 391 -0.07 -35.42 -7.96
C TYR A 391 -1.32 -35.98 -7.29
N GLU A 392 -1.13 -36.63 -6.14
CA GLU A 392 -2.20 -36.95 -5.22
C GLU A 392 -2.23 -35.85 -4.15
N ILE A 393 -3.41 -35.28 -3.91
CA ILE A 393 -3.63 -34.21 -2.95
C ILE A 393 -4.67 -34.68 -1.95
N VAL A 394 -4.32 -34.64 -0.66
CA VAL A 394 -5.27 -34.91 0.43
C VAL A 394 -5.75 -33.58 0.97
N MET A 395 -7.05 -33.33 0.82
CA MET A 395 -7.72 -32.16 1.36
C MET A 395 -8.51 -32.53 2.61
N PRO A 396 -8.46 -31.73 3.70
CA PRO A 396 -9.08 -32.07 4.98
C PRO A 396 -10.59 -31.76 5.03
N PHE A 397 -11.30 -32.04 3.93
CA PHE A 397 -12.73 -31.81 3.76
C PHE A 397 -13.33 -33.07 3.15
N ALA A 398 -14.55 -33.46 3.56
CA ALA A 398 -15.19 -34.69 3.10
C ALA A 398 -15.96 -34.54 1.77
N HIS A 399 -16.71 -33.44 1.64
CA HIS A 399 -17.51 -33.06 0.46
C HIS A 399 -18.14 -31.68 0.68
N GLY A 400 -18.71 -31.09 -0.37
CA GLY A 400 -19.55 -29.89 -0.26
C GLY A 400 -18.81 -28.58 -0.56
N PRO A 401 -19.38 -27.42 -0.20
CA PRO A 401 -18.91 -26.11 -0.66
C PRO A 401 -17.48 -25.80 -0.22
N GLU A 402 -17.05 -26.26 0.95
CA GLU A 402 -15.68 -26.07 1.45
C GLU A 402 -14.63 -26.76 0.56
N LEU A 403 -14.94 -27.95 0.05
CA LEU A 403 -14.10 -28.66 -0.91
C LEU A 403 -14.10 -27.95 -2.27
N GLU A 404 -15.26 -27.46 -2.72
CA GLU A 404 -15.39 -26.73 -3.98
C GLU A 404 -14.59 -25.41 -3.97
N ASP A 405 -14.70 -24.63 -2.88
CA ASP A 405 -13.95 -23.39 -2.69
C ASP A 405 -12.43 -23.65 -2.61
N ALA A 406 -12.01 -24.72 -1.92
CA ALA A 406 -10.61 -25.11 -1.84
C ALA A 406 -10.04 -25.52 -3.21
N ILE A 407 -10.82 -26.23 -4.02
CA ILE A 407 -10.44 -26.61 -5.39
C ILE A 407 -10.36 -25.37 -6.30
N GLU A 408 -11.32 -24.45 -6.21
CA GLU A 408 -11.31 -23.22 -7.01
C GLU A 408 -10.11 -22.33 -6.65
N ALA A 409 -9.81 -22.17 -5.36
CA ALA A 409 -8.64 -21.45 -4.89
C ALA A 409 -7.34 -22.07 -5.42
N LEU A 410 -7.23 -23.41 -5.38
CA LEU A 410 -6.08 -24.13 -5.90
C LEU A 410 -5.91 -23.94 -7.42
N LEU A 411 -6.99 -24.07 -8.20
CA LEU A 411 -6.95 -23.85 -9.64
C LEU A 411 -6.58 -22.40 -9.99
N SER A 412 -7.13 -21.43 -9.27
CA SER A 412 -6.81 -20.00 -9.43
C SER A 412 -5.32 -19.72 -9.18
N GLU A 413 -4.75 -20.31 -8.13
CA GLU A 413 -3.33 -20.12 -7.81
C GLU A 413 -2.41 -20.81 -8.84
N ILE A 414 -2.81 -21.98 -9.37
CA ILE A 414 -2.09 -22.62 -10.48
C ILE A 414 -2.04 -21.68 -11.69
N HIS A 415 -3.16 -21.06 -12.06
CA HIS A 415 -3.24 -20.10 -13.17
C HIS A 415 -2.39 -18.85 -12.91
N ALA A 416 -2.40 -18.32 -11.68
CA ALA A 416 -1.57 -17.18 -11.30
C ALA A 416 -0.06 -17.51 -11.39
N ALA A 417 0.34 -18.67 -10.89
CA ALA A 417 1.73 -19.11 -10.87
C ALA A 417 2.30 -19.31 -12.29
N VAL A 418 1.53 -19.91 -13.21
CA VAL A 418 1.99 -20.08 -14.60
C VAL A 418 2.02 -18.75 -15.37
N LYS A 419 1.05 -17.86 -15.14
CA LYS A 419 1.02 -16.52 -15.76
C LYS A 419 2.22 -15.67 -15.36
N LEU A 420 2.64 -15.72 -14.10
CA LEU A 420 3.83 -15.03 -13.61
C LEU A 420 5.15 -15.57 -14.20
N CYS A 421 5.12 -16.78 -14.77
CA CYS A 421 6.26 -17.44 -15.38
C CYS A 421 6.17 -17.49 -16.92
N ASP A 422 5.25 -16.73 -17.53
CA ASP A 422 4.96 -16.75 -18.97
C ASP A 422 4.72 -18.16 -19.54
N CYS A 423 4.06 -19.00 -18.75
CA CYS A 423 3.66 -20.36 -19.11
C CYS A 423 2.13 -20.45 -19.18
N MET A 424 1.64 -21.48 -19.86
CA MET A 424 0.24 -21.90 -19.82
C MET A 424 0.16 -23.23 -19.06
N ALA A 425 -0.94 -23.48 -18.33
CA ALA A 425 -1.19 -24.78 -17.75
C ALA A 425 -2.60 -25.27 -18.06
N GLU A 426 -2.70 -26.57 -18.24
CA GLU A 426 -3.95 -27.31 -18.14
C GLU A 426 -3.88 -28.11 -16.83
N ALA A 427 -4.81 -27.82 -15.91
CA ALA A 427 -4.92 -28.49 -14.63
C ALA A 427 -6.27 -29.20 -14.57
N VAL A 428 -6.27 -30.49 -14.25
CA VAL A 428 -7.49 -31.26 -14.05
C VAL A 428 -7.41 -31.95 -12.71
N LEU A 429 -8.33 -31.63 -11.79
CA LEU A 429 -8.52 -32.38 -10.56
C LEU A 429 -9.63 -33.42 -10.77
N HIS A 430 -9.40 -34.63 -10.25
CA HIS A 430 -10.34 -35.72 -10.29
C HIS A 430 -10.49 -36.36 -8.90
N ASP A 431 -11.72 -36.46 -8.43
CA ASP A 431 -12.09 -37.24 -7.26
C ASP A 431 -12.45 -38.67 -7.72
N PRO A 432 -11.65 -39.70 -7.39
CA PRO A 432 -11.88 -41.07 -7.83
C PRO A 432 -13.01 -41.77 -7.07
N ILE A 433 -13.50 -41.21 -5.97
CA ILE A 433 -14.60 -41.78 -5.18
C ILE A 433 -15.92 -41.22 -5.69
N ALA A 434 -15.98 -39.91 -5.95
CA ALA A 434 -17.17 -39.22 -6.45
C ALA A 434 -17.27 -39.16 -7.99
N GLU A 435 -16.23 -39.61 -8.71
CA GLU A 435 -16.10 -39.52 -10.19
C GLU A 435 -16.33 -38.08 -10.73
N ARG A 436 -15.87 -37.09 -9.96
CA ARG A 436 -16.08 -35.66 -10.26
C ARG A 436 -14.79 -35.02 -10.74
N TYR A 437 -14.92 -34.12 -11.72
CA TYR A 437 -13.80 -33.44 -12.38
C TYR A 437 -13.92 -31.93 -12.25
N TRP A 438 -12.78 -31.28 -12.02
CA TRP A 438 -12.64 -29.82 -12.01
C TRP A 438 -11.48 -29.44 -12.94
N ARG A 439 -11.64 -28.37 -13.71
CA ARG A 439 -10.69 -27.93 -14.75
C ARG A 439 -10.45 -26.43 -14.67
#